data_AF-A0A7X5DE27-F1
#
_entry.id   AF-A0A7X5DE27-F1
#
_cell.length_a   1.000
_cell.length_b   1.000
_cell.length_c   1.000
_cell.angle_alpha   90.00
_cell.angle_beta   90.00
_cell.angle_gamma   90.00
#
_symmetry.space_group_name_H-M   'P 1'
#
loop_
_entity.id
_entity.type
_entity.pdbx_description
1 polymer ?
#
loop_
_entity_poly.entity_id
_entity_poly.type
_entity_poly.pdbx_seq_one_letter_code
_entity_poly.pdbx_strand_id
1 'polypeptide(L)'
;MSKVTDIYGSMVFNEHTMRERLPKATYKQLMRTIKEGAPLDEDVANVVAHAMKEWAIEKGATHYTHWFQPLTGITSEKHDSFIDPTDDGLTIMTFSGKELIQGEPDASSFPSGGLRATFEARGYTAWDPTSYAFIKDEVLCIPTAFCSYTGEALDKKTPLLRSMKAIDVQARRVLALFGDDSSERVTTTLGAEQEYFLISEKDYEQRMDLMICGRTLFGYSPCKGQELEEHYFGAIRPTVNNFMKELDDELWKLGVSARTKHNEVAPAQHELAPIFAETNRGVDENLLTMEKMRLLASHYGLVCLQHEKPFEFINGSGKHNNWSIAVGGKNLLDPGENPMENLRFLVFLTCVIEAVDEYQELLRMSAASAGNDHRLGANEAPPAIVSMFLGDELGAIVDALVDDHDYTSAERVSMDLGVDVLPNFIKDNTDRNRTSPFAFTGNKFEFRMPGSAQNLSDANMVLNTAMAKSLKGFADQMEGKEGEAFEAAA
;
A
#
# COMPACT_ATOMS: atom_id res chain seq x y z
N MET A 1 -9.15 -5.81 29.12
CA MET A 1 -8.75 -5.15 27.86
C MET A 1 -7.34 -4.63 28.06
N SER A 2 -6.37 -5.16 27.30
CA SER A 2 -5.08 -4.51 27.15
C SER A 2 -5.31 -3.11 26.57
N LYS A 3 -4.52 -2.10 26.97
CA LYS A 3 -4.61 -0.80 26.31
C LYS A 3 -4.12 -0.98 24.88
N VAL A 4 -4.76 -0.34 23.89
CA VAL A 4 -4.32 -0.39 22.48
C VAL A 4 -2.83 -0.03 22.36
N THR A 5 -2.37 0.92 23.18
CA THR A 5 -0.96 1.31 23.30
C THR A 5 -0.01 0.18 23.65
N ASP A 6 -0.47 -0.84 24.39
CA ASP A 6 0.37 -1.95 24.87
C ASP A 6 0.47 -3.06 23.81
N ILE A 7 -0.55 -3.20 22.95
CA ILE A 7 -0.57 -4.22 21.89
C ILE A 7 -0.02 -3.69 20.56
N TYR A 8 -0.07 -2.39 20.31
CA TYR A 8 0.30 -1.81 19.03
C TYR A 8 1.76 -2.12 18.67
N GLY A 9 1.98 -2.81 17.55
CA GLY A 9 3.30 -3.25 17.08
C GLY A 9 3.99 -4.27 17.98
N SER A 10 3.26 -4.90 18.92
CA SER A 10 3.84 -5.84 19.89
C SER A 10 4.35 -7.15 19.27
N MET A 11 3.95 -7.45 18.04
CA MET A 11 4.41 -8.58 17.23
C MET A 11 5.29 -8.15 16.06
N VAL A 12 5.90 -6.96 16.13
CA VAL A 12 6.78 -6.43 15.09
C VAL A 12 8.15 -6.12 15.68
N PHE A 13 9.22 -6.56 15.02
CA PHE A 13 10.60 -6.22 15.37
C PHE A 13 10.94 -4.81 14.85
N ASN A 14 10.22 -3.81 15.34
CA ASN A 14 10.28 -2.41 14.89
C ASN A 14 11.48 -1.63 15.48
N GLU A 15 11.64 -0.33 15.14
CA GLU A 15 12.76 0.48 15.65
C GLU A 15 12.88 0.49 17.18
N HIS A 16 11.76 0.43 17.91
CA HIS A 16 11.76 0.42 19.36
C HIS A 16 12.32 -0.89 19.89
N THR A 17 11.80 -2.03 19.44
CA THR A 17 12.30 -3.37 19.80
C THR A 17 13.76 -3.55 19.37
N MET A 18 14.13 -3.09 18.17
CA MET A 18 15.51 -3.08 17.69
C MET A 18 16.43 -2.29 18.64
N ARG A 19 15.99 -1.11 19.11
CA ARG A 19 16.79 -0.27 20.01
C ARG A 19 17.00 -0.90 21.38
N GLU A 20 16.02 -1.64 21.87
CA GLU A 20 16.11 -2.34 23.16
C GLU A 20 17.00 -3.58 23.10
N ARG A 21 17.01 -4.28 21.97
CA ARG A 21 17.67 -5.60 21.84
C ARG A 21 19.02 -5.56 21.15
N LEU A 22 19.25 -4.61 20.26
CA LEU A 22 20.50 -4.53 19.50
C LEU A 22 21.54 -3.67 20.23
N PRO A 23 22.84 -4.03 20.15
CA PRO A 23 23.91 -3.15 20.55
C PRO A 23 23.82 -1.79 19.84
N LYS A 24 24.17 -0.70 20.53
CA LYS A 24 24.05 0.67 20.01
C LYS A 24 24.73 0.89 18.65
N ALA A 25 25.87 0.23 18.42
CA ALA A 25 26.60 0.31 17.15
C ALA A 25 25.83 -0.38 16.02
N THR A 26 25.41 -1.63 16.24
CA THR A 26 24.60 -2.44 15.31
C THR A 26 23.29 -1.74 14.97
N TYR A 27 22.58 -1.21 15.97
CA TYR A 27 21.34 -0.45 15.75
C TYR A 27 21.57 0.75 14.81
N LYS A 28 22.60 1.57 15.08
CA LYS A 28 22.91 2.72 14.23
C LYS A 28 23.24 2.32 12.79
N GLN A 29 24.02 1.24 12.61
CA GLN A 29 24.39 0.77 11.29
C GLN A 29 23.19 0.20 10.53
N LEU A 30 22.33 -0.58 11.20
CA LEU A 30 21.08 -1.06 10.61
C LEU A 30 20.15 0.09 10.24
N MET A 31 19.98 1.09 11.11
CA MET A 31 19.16 2.26 10.79
C MET A 31 19.72 3.04 9.60
N ARG A 32 21.03 3.03 9.37
CA ARG A 32 21.64 3.61 8.17
C ARG A 32 21.26 2.85 6.91
N THR A 33 21.24 1.53 6.95
CA THR A 33 20.71 0.69 5.85
C THR A 33 19.23 1.01 5.58
N ILE A 34 18.41 1.06 6.63
CA ILE A 34 16.96 1.30 6.52
C ILE A 34 16.63 2.73 6.07
N LYS A 35 17.34 3.75 6.57
CA LYS A 35 17.03 5.17 6.32
C LYS A 35 17.84 5.83 5.20
N GLU A 36 19.06 5.38 4.95
CA GLU A 36 19.95 5.96 3.91
C GLU A 36 20.24 5.00 2.74
N GLY A 37 20.04 3.69 2.91
CA GLY A 37 20.19 2.70 1.84
C GLY A 37 21.61 2.19 1.73
N ALA A 38 22.39 2.34 2.81
CA ALA A 38 23.72 1.78 2.91
C ALA A 38 23.67 0.24 2.84
N PRO A 39 24.66 -0.43 2.21
CA PRO A 39 24.77 -1.88 2.21
C PRO A 39 24.74 -2.46 3.64
N LEU A 40 24.11 -3.62 3.79
CA LEU A 40 24.09 -4.36 5.06
C LEU A 40 25.43 -5.09 5.25
N ASP A 41 25.99 -4.96 6.44
CA ASP A 41 27.21 -5.64 6.86
C ASP A 41 26.89 -7.05 7.40
N GLU A 42 27.67 -8.06 7.03
CA GLU A 42 27.44 -9.45 7.45
C GLU A 42 27.53 -9.62 8.97
N ASP A 43 28.42 -8.90 9.65
CA ASP A 43 28.54 -8.94 11.11
C ASP A 43 27.29 -8.34 11.77
N VAL A 44 26.74 -7.27 11.18
CA VAL A 44 25.47 -6.70 11.62
C VAL A 44 24.34 -7.70 11.43
N ALA A 45 24.29 -8.38 10.29
CA ALA A 45 23.26 -9.37 10.01
C ALA A 45 23.28 -10.53 11.01
N ASN A 46 24.46 -11.03 11.40
CA ASN A 46 24.58 -12.09 12.41
C ASN A 46 24.05 -11.65 13.78
N VAL A 47 24.38 -10.43 14.22
CA VAL A 47 23.88 -9.88 15.50
C VAL A 47 22.36 -9.67 15.44
N VAL A 48 21.85 -9.18 14.32
CA VAL A 48 20.41 -8.95 14.11
C VAL A 48 19.65 -10.27 14.09
N ALA A 49 20.14 -11.28 13.37
CA ALA A 49 19.53 -12.61 13.31
C ALA A 49 19.40 -13.23 14.71
N HIS A 50 20.49 -13.21 15.49
CA HIS A 50 20.45 -13.69 16.87
C HIS A 50 19.40 -12.95 17.71
N ALA A 51 19.37 -11.61 17.65
CA ALA A 51 18.41 -10.81 18.41
C ALA A 51 16.95 -11.02 17.97
N MET A 52 16.70 -11.17 16.67
CA MET A 52 15.38 -11.49 16.10
C MET A 52 14.91 -12.87 16.56
N LYS A 53 15.79 -13.87 16.54
CA LYS A 53 15.49 -15.23 16.98
C LYS A 53 15.11 -15.28 18.46
N GLU A 54 15.92 -14.69 19.34
CA GLU A 54 15.61 -14.64 20.79
C GLU A 54 14.29 -13.92 21.06
N TRP A 55 14.06 -12.77 20.40
CA TRP A 55 12.78 -12.07 20.48
C TRP A 55 11.60 -12.92 20.00
N ALA A 56 11.78 -13.67 18.90
CA ALA A 56 10.73 -14.50 18.33
C ALA A 56 10.39 -15.69 19.25
N ILE A 57 11.39 -16.37 19.78
CA ILE A 57 11.21 -17.48 20.73
C ILE A 57 10.52 -17.00 22.01
N GLU A 58 10.89 -15.83 22.55
CA GLU A 58 10.22 -15.25 23.71
C GLU A 58 8.72 -14.97 23.47
N LYS A 59 8.34 -14.74 22.21
CA LYS A 59 6.96 -14.55 21.77
C LYS A 59 6.26 -15.86 21.39
N GLY A 60 6.93 -17.00 21.57
CA GLY A 60 6.41 -18.33 21.31
C GLY A 60 6.69 -18.86 19.90
N ALA A 61 7.49 -18.16 19.09
CA ALA A 61 7.76 -18.61 17.74
C ALA A 61 8.65 -19.87 17.73
N THR A 62 8.28 -20.85 16.92
CA THR A 62 9.01 -22.12 16.76
C THR A 62 9.67 -22.26 15.40
N HIS A 63 9.20 -21.48 14.42
CA HIS A 63 9.67 -21.47 13.05
C HIS A 63 9.96 -20.04 12.58
N TYR A 64 10.69 -19.93 11.50
CA TYR A 64 10.82 -18.72 10.70
C TYR A 64 10.44 -18.99 9.25
N THR A 65 10.16 -17.92 8.52
CA THR A 65 9.85 -17.98 7.09
C THR A 65 10.35 -16.73 6.39
N HIS A 66 10.89 -16.91 5.19
CA HIS A 66 11.02 -15.82 4.24
C HIS A 66 9.65 -15.54 3.65
N TRP A 67 9.05 -14.42 4.04
CA TRP A 67 7.75 -13.99 3.61
C TRP A 67 7.89 -13.12 2.36
N PHE A 68 7.33 -13.57 1.24
CA PHE A 68 7.46 -12.89 -0.05
C PHE A 68 6.14 -12.85 -0.83
N GLN A 69 6.13 -12.05 -1.90
CA GLN A 69 4.96 -11.79 -2.72
C GLN A 69 5.22 -12.23 -4.17
N PRO A 70 5.03 -13.51 -4.51
CA PRO A 70 5.23 -14.00 -5.88
C PRO A 70 4.28 -13.33 -6.88
N LEU A 71 4.51 -13.58 -8.18
CA LEU A 71 3.70 -13.00 -9.27
C LEU A 71 2.20 -13.35 -9.24
N THR A 72 1.77 -14.28 -8.38
CA THR A 72 0.36 -14.57 -8.08
C THR A 72 -0.37 -13.43 -7.37
N GLY A 73 0.36 -12.46 -6.80
CA GLY A 73 -0.23 -11.29 -6.12
C GLY A 73 -0.62 -11.52 -4.66
N ILE A 74 -0.66 -12.78 -4.20
CA ILE A 74 -0.80 -13.14 -2.79
C ILE A 74 0.56 -13.41 -2.15
N THR A 75 0.59 -13.47 -0.82
CA THR A 75 1.79 -13.77 -0.02
C THR A 75 2.08 -15.27 -0.02
N SER A 76 3.34 -15.65 0.24
CA SER A 76 3.76 -17.04 0.33
C SER A 76 4.84 -17.22 1.38
N GLU A 77 4.84 -18.41 1.97
CA GLU A 77 5.66 -18.76 3.13
C GLU A 77 6.12 -20.22 3.04
N LYS A 78 7.33 -20.46 3.53
CA LYS A 78 7.86 -21.79 3.81
C LYS A 78 8.40 -21.76 5.23
N HIS A 79 7.88 -22.62 6.10
CA HIS A 79 8.21 -22.60 7.52
C HIS A 79 9.39 -23.54 7.79
N ASP A 80 10.51 -22.94 8.19
CA ASP A 80 11.71 -23.65 8.61
C ASP A 80 11.83 -23.53 10.14
N SER A 81 12.14 -24.63 10.81
CA SER A 81 12.28 -24.62 12.29
C SER A 81 13.59 -23.99 12.71
N PHE A 82 13.63 -23.35 13.88
CA PHE A 82 14.90 -22.95 14.51
C PHE A 82 15.73 -24.13 15.02
N ILE A 83 15.16 -25.33 15.04
CA ILE A 83 15.79 -26.54 15.61
C ILE A 83 17.01 -26.97 14.80
N ASP A 84 18.14 -27.09 15.50
CA ASP A 84 19.36 -27.70 14.99
C ASP A 84 19.82 -28.80 15.97
N PRO A 85 19.74 -30.09 15.57
CA PRO A 85 20.13 -31.22 16.40
C PRO A 85 21.63 -31.22 16.70
N THR A 86 22.00 -31.53 17.94
CA THR A 86 23.41 -31.68 18.35
C THR A 86 23.80 -33.15 18.45
N ASP A 87 25.11 -33.43 18.33
CA ASP A 87 25.67 -34.79 18.34
C ASP A 87 25.38 -35.59 19.62
N ASP A 88 25.05 -34.92 20.72
CA ASP A 88 24.69 -35.51 22.01
C ASP A 88 23.19 -35.87 22.14
N GLY A 89 22.41 -35.67 21.08
CA GLY A 89 20.96 -35.95 21.05
C GLY A 89 20.11 -34.86 21.69
N LEU A 90 20.70 -33.72 22.06
CA LEU A 90 19.97 -32.50 22.42
C LEU A 90 19.63 -31.68 21.17
N THR A 91 18.97 -30.55 21.38
CA THR A 91 18.59 -29.63 20.32
C THR A 91 18.88 -28.22 20.78
N ILE A 92 19.50 -27.44 19.91
CA ILE A 92 19.66 -26.00 20.09
C ILE A 92 18.78 -25.27 19.09
N MET A 93 18.45 -24.01 19.39
CA MET A 93 17.75 -23.13 18.46
C MET A 93 18.75 -22.18 17.81
N THR A 94 18.97 -22.34 16.51
CA THR A 94 19.90 -21.53 15.71
C THR A 94 19.16 -20.72 14.66
N PHE A 95 19.71 -19.53 14.38
CA PHE A 95 19.29 -18.68 13.28
C PHE A 95 20.46 -17.74 12.97
N SER A 96 21.08 -17.95 11.81
CA SER A 96 22.30 -17.26 11.40
C SER A 96 22.00 -16.02 10.55
N GLY A 97 22.97 -15.09 10.47
CA GLY A 97 22.87 -13.94 9.57
C GLY A 97 22.76 -14.36 8.10
N LYS A 98 23.33 -15.52 7.74
CA LYS A 98 23.21 -16.09 6.39
C LYS A 98 21.77 -16.49 6.06
N GLU A 99 21.10 -17.18 6.99
CA GLU A 99 19.69 -17.54 6.84
C GLU A 99 18.80 -16.31 6.90
N LEU A 100 19.15 -15.28 7.67
CA LEU A 100 18.43 -14.00 7.64
C LEU A 100 18.52 -13.33 6.27
N ILE A 101 19.74 -13.17 5.73
CA ILE A 101 19.96 -12.44 4.48
C ILE A 101 19.37 -13.17 3.28
N GLN A 102 19.51 -14.50 3.23
CA GLN A 102 19.18 -15.29 2.05
C GLN A 102 18.52 -16.62 2.40
N GLY A 103 17.42 -16.91 1.69
CA GLY A 103 16.74 -18.21 1.74
C GLY A 103 16.60 -18.86 0.35
N GLU A 104 16.14 -20.11 0.36
CA GLU A 104 15.77 -20.88 -0.83
C GLU A 104 14.35 -21.46 -0.66
N PRO A 105 13.32 -20.80 -1.23
CA PRO A 105 11.91 -21.16 -0.98
C PRO A 105 11.42 -22.42 -1.71
N ASP A 106 12.28 -23.15 -2.44
CA ASP A 106 11.89 -24.25 -3.36
C ASP A 106 10.68 -23.89 -4.23
N ALA A 107 10.81 -22.76 -4.93
CA ALA A 107 9.74 -22.05 -5.61
C ALA A 107 9.51 -22.52 -7.05
N SER A 108 9.60 -23.82 -7.33
CA SER A 108 9.46 -24.39 -8.68
C SER A 108 8.07 -24.20 -9.30
N SER A 109 7.03 -24.16 -8.46
CA SER A 109 5.62 -24.16 -8.91
C SER A 109 5.00 -22.77 -9.05
N PHE A 110 5.72 -21.70 -8.71
CA PHE A 110 5.18 -20.35 -8.87
C PHE A 110 5.15 -19.93 -10.35
N PRO A 111 4.10 -19.21 -10.79
CA PRO A 111 4.05 -18.63 -12.12
C PRO A 111 5.28 -17.75 -12.38
N SER A 112 5.96 -17.98 -13.50
CA SER A 112 7.14 -17.21 -13.91
C SER A 112 6.87 -16.27 -15.09
N GLY A 113 5.66 -16.30 -15.67
CA GLY A 113 5.34 -15.52 -16.87
C GLY A 113 6.25 -15.83 -18.07
N GLY A 114 6.90 -17.00 -18.10
CA GLY A 114 7.86 -17.39 -19.13
C GLY A 114 9.30 -16.89 -18.90
N LEU A 115 9.57 -16.19 -17.79
CA LEU A 115 10.92 -15.75 -17.40
C LEU A 115 11.86 -16.90 -17.00
N ARG A 116 11.31 -18.11 -16.89
CA ARG A 116 11.99 -19.29 -16.38
C ARG A 116 11.59 -20.51 -17.18
N ALA A 117 12.54 -21.38 -17.48
CA ALA A 117 12.22 -22.67 -18.09
C ALA A 117 11.51 -23.60 -17.09
N THR A 118 10.62 -24.47 -17.58
CA THR A 118 9.79 -25.34 -16.73
C THR A 118 10.58 -26.36 -15.91
N PHE A 119 11.84 -26.65 -16.26
CA PHE A 119 12.69 -27.59 -15.53
C PHE A 119 13.56 -26.91 -14.45
N GLU A 120 13.61 -25.58 -14.42
CA GLU A 120 14.40 -24.84 -13.43
C GLU A 120 13.57 -24.71 -12.15
N ALA A 121 14.14 -25.10 -10.99
CA ALA A 121 13.43 -25.15 -9.70
C ALA A 121 14.03 -24.24 -8.62
N ARG A 122 15.29 -23.82 -8.78
CA ARG A 122 15.99 -22.92 -7.85
C ARG A 122 15.60 -21.44 -8.02
N GLY A 123 15.39 -20.78 -6.89
CA GLY A 123 15.22 -19.33 -6.77
C GLY A 123 15.71 -18.89 -5.39
N TYR A 124 15.89 -17.60 -5.19
CA TYR A 124 16.48 -17.04 -3.98
C TYR A 124 15.57 -15.98 -3.37
N THR A 125 15.44 -16.01 -2.05
CA THR A 125 14.87 -14.90 -1.29
C THR A 125 15.99 -14.05 -0.72
N ALA A 126 15.82 -12.73 -0.72
CA ALA A 126 16.74 -11.78 -0.12
C ALA A 126 15.98 -10.90 0.87
N TRP A 127 16.49 -10.74 2.10
CA TRP A 127 15.84 -9.92 3.11
C TRP A 127 15.75 -8.46 2.71
N ASP A 128 14.54 -7.90 2.82
CA ASP A 128 14.27 -6.48 2.73
C ASP A 128 14.24 -5.85 4.14
N PRO A 129 15.30 -5.16 4.58
CA PRO A 129 15.34 -4.55 5.90
C PRO A 129 14.45 -3.31 6.01
N THR A 130 13.93 -2.77 4.90
CA THR A 130 13.07 -1.58 4.91
C THR A 130 11.64 -1.87 5.36
N SER A 131 11.26 -3.16 5.37
CA SER A 131 10.05 -3.66 6.01
C SER A 131 10.39 -4.49 7.24
N TYR A 132 9.69 -4.27 8.35
CA TYR A 132 10.03 -4.90 9.61
C TYR A 132 9.61 -6.37 9.64
N ALA A 133 10.48 -7.23 10.19
CA ALA A 133 10.10 -8.59 10.52
C ALA A 133 8.98 -8.59 11.58
N PHE A 134 8.07 -9.55 11.48
CA PHE A 134 6.91 -9.67 12.36
C PHE A 134 6.66 -11.13 12.73
N ILE A 135 5.86 -11.36 13.76
CA ILE A 135 5.43 -12.70 14.16
C ILE A 135 3.97 -12.86 13.81
N LYS A 136 3.67 -13.92 13.08
CA LYS A 136 2.31 -14.33 12.73
C LYS A 136 2.20 -15.82 12.97
N ASP A 137 1.15 -16.22 13.70
CA ASP A 137 0.80 -17.63 13.94
C ASP A 137 1.99 -18.47 14.47
N GLU A 138 2.74 -17.91 15.45
CA GLU A 138 3.94 -18.53 16.05
C GLU A 138 5.11 -18.75 15.08
N VAL A 139 5.17 -17.98 14.00
CA VAL A 139 6.26 -17.99 13.02
C VAL A 139 6.86 -16.59 12.86
N LEU A 140 8.19 -16.51 12.87
CA LEU A 140 8.93 -15.29 12.52
C LEU A 140 8.88 -15.08 11.00
N CYS A 141 8.13 -14.09 10.54
CA CYS A 141 8.04 -13.72 9.13
C CYS A 141 9.06 -12.63 8.79
N ILE A 142 9.91 -12.92 7.81
CA ILE A 142 10.98 -12.04 7.34
C ILE A 142 10.60 -11.52 5.94
N PRO A 143 10.23 -10.24 5.78
CA PRO A 143 9.89 -9.68 4.49
C PRO A 143 11.05 -9.78 3.50
N THR A 144 10.82 -10.41 2.35
CA THR A 144 11.88 -10.69 1.38
C THR A 144 11.47 -10.39 -0.06
N ALA A 145 12.48 -10.05 -0.86
CA ALA A 145 12.41 -10.06 -2.31
C ALA A 145 12.66 -11.48 -2.83
N PHE A 146 12.03 -11.89 -3.92
CA PHE A 146 12.19 -13.21 -4.53
C PHE A 146 12.61 -13.13 -6.01
N CYS A 147 13.70 -13.81 -6.34
CA CYS A 147 14.27 -13.84 -7.69
C CYS A 147 14.57 -15.27 -8.18
N SER A 148 14.68 -15.41 -9.50
CA SER A 148 15.11 -16.64 -10.16
C SER A 148 16.58 -16.94 -9.87
N TYR A 149 17.05 -18.11 -10.29
CA TYR A 149 18.47 -18.45 -10.28
C TYR A 149 19.34 -17.50 -11.13
N THR A 150 18.79 -16.97 -12.22
CA THR A 150 19.44 -16.05 -13.17
C THR A 150 19.30 -14.57 -12.78
N GLY A 151 18.52 -14.26 -11.72
CA GLY A 151 18.40 -12.92 -11.14
C GLY A 151 17.21 -12.10 -11.63
N GLU A 152 16.32 -12.68 -12.45
CA GLU A 152 15.04 -12.06 -12.78
C GLU A 152 14.14 -11.98 -11.54
N ALA A 153 13.40 -10.87 -11.40
CA ALA A 153 12.42 -10.72 -10.35
C ALA A 153 11.23 -11.64 -10.63
N LEU A 154 10.94 -12.55 -9.69
CA LEU A 154 9.78 -13.46 -9.73
C LEU A 154 8.74 -13.06 -8.68
N ASP A 155 8.76 -11.79 -8.28
CA ASP A 155 7.95 -11.22 -7.23
C ASP A 155 7.41 -9.84 -7.63
N LYS A 156 6.52 -9.32 -6.80
CA LYS A 156 5.93 -7.99 -6.94
C LYS A 156 6.73 -6.92 -6.19
N LYS A 157 7.51 -7.33 -5.18
CA LYS A 157 8.29 -6.43 -4.32
C LYS A 157 9.54 -5.88 -4.98
N THR A 158 10.32 -6.70 -5.69
CA THR A 158 11.56 -6.21 -6.35
C THR A 158 11.28 -5.09 -7.35
N PRO A 159 10.30 -5.20 -8.27
CA PRO A 159 9.97 -4.10 -9.18
C PRO A 159 9.49 -2.83 -8.46
N LEU A 160 8.70 -2.97 -7.39
CA LEU A 160 8.26 -1.86 -6.56
C LEU A 160 9.46 -1.12 -5.93
N LEU A 161 10.38 -1.84 -5.28
CA LEU A 161 11.59 -1.25 -4.68
C LEU A 161 12.47 -0.53 -5.72
N ARG A 162 12.60 -1.10 -6.93
CA ARG A 162 13.31 -0.44 -8.05
C ARG A 162 12.62 0.86 -8.46
N SER A 163 11.29 0.88 -8.53
CA SER A 163 10.52 2.08 -8.89
C SER A 163 10.67 3.20 -7.84
N MET A 164 10.67 2.84 -6.56
CA MET A 164 10.89 3.78 -5.45
C MET A 164 12.30 4.35 -5.51
N LYS A 165 13.30 3.53 -5.83
CA LYS A 165 14.67 4.03 -6.03
C LYS A 165 14.77 4.97 -7.22
N ALA A 166 14.04 4.72 -8.30
CA ALA A 166 14.01 5.60 -9.46
C ALA A 166 13.42 6.97 -9.11
N ILE A 167 12.32 7.01 -8.35
CA ILE A 167 11.78 8.27 -7.82
C ILE A 167 12.80 8.98 -6.94
N ASP A 168 13.41 8.29 -5.97
CA ASP A 168 14.38 8.89 -5.05
C ASP A 168 15.51 9.60 -5.80
N VAL A 169 16.05 8.96 -6.84
CA VAL A 169 17.12 9.54 -7.66
C VAL A 169 16.64 10.79 -8.41
N GLN A 170 15.50 10.73 -9.09
CA GLN A 170 15.07 11.83 -9.96
C GLN A 170 14.46 13.00 -9.17
N ALA A 171 13.67 12.71 -8.12
CA ALA A 171 13.10 13.75 -7.26
C ALA A 171 14.19 14.54 -6.54
N ARG A 172 15.28 13.90 -6.11
CA ARG A 172 16.42 14.62 -5.50
C ARG A 172 17.14 15.55 -6.47
N ARG A 173 17.23 15.19 -7.75
CA ARG A 173 17.77 16.11 -8.77
C ARG A 173 16.91 17.36 -8.90
N VAL A 174 15.58 17.18 -8.93
CA VAL A 174 14.64 18.30 -8.97
C VAL A 174 14.72 19.15 -7.70
N LEU A 175 14.73 18.52 -6.52
CA LEU A 175 14.83 19.22 -5.23
C LEU A 175 16.12 20.05 -5.10
N ALA A 176 17.24 19.56 -5.65
CA ALA A 176 18.50 20.31 -5.66
C ALA A 176 18.39 21.65 -6.44
N LEU A 177 17.53 21.74 -7.45
CA LEU A 177 17.28 22.99 -8.19
C LEU A 177 16.58 24.05 -7.32
N PHE A 178 15.85 23.62 -6.29
CA PHE A 178 15.23 24.50 -5.29
C PHE A 178 16.15 24.79 -4.09
N GLY A 179 17.43 24.39 -4.15
CA GLY A 179 18.39 24.54 -3.05
C GLY A 179 18.13 23.62 -1.85
N ASP A 180 17.37 22.54 -2.03
CA ASP A 180 17.15 21.54 -1.00
C ASP A 180 18.30 20.51 -1.00
N ASP A 181 19.31 20.77 -0.17
CA ASP A 181 20.47 19.89 0.05
C ASP A 181 20.19 18.74 1.04
N SER A 182 18.92 18.42 1.29
CA SER A 182 18.55 17.34 2.21
C SER A 182 19.24 16.02 1.86
N SER A 183 19.87 15.42 2.86
CA SER A 183 20.39 14.05 2.78
C SER A 183 19.30 12.99 2.93
N GLU A 184 18.06 13.40 3.19
CA GLU A 184 16.93 12.51 3.40
C GLU A 184 16.46 11.90 2.08
N ARG A 185 15.98 10.67 2.15
CA ARG A 185 15.45 9.96 0.99
C ARG A 185 14.05 10.48 0.65
N VAL A 186 13.78 10.54 -0.65
CA VAL A 186 12.43 10.78 -1.14
C VAL A 186 11.73 9.42 -1.21
N THR A 187 10.58 9.34 -0.55
CA THR A 187 9.77 8.11 -0.47
C THR A 187 8.35 8.40 -0.89
N THR A 188 7.67 7.41 -1.43
CA THR A 188 6.23 7.49 -1.68
C THR A 188 5.45 6.95 -0.49
N THR A 189 4.21 7.39 -0.34
CA THR A 189 3.30 6.89 0.68
C THR A 189 2.09 6.21 0.07
N LEU A 190 1.51 5.28 0.83
CA LEU A 190 0.32 4.51 0.44
C LEU A 190 -0.68 4.45 1.60
N GLY A 191 -1.91 4.91 1.34
CA GLY A 191 -3.10 4.58 2.12
C GLY A 191 -4.06 3.71 1.30
N ALA A 192 -4.17 2.43 1.64
CA ALA A 192 -5.01 1.48 0.92
C ALA A 192 -6.41 1.36 1.56
N GLU A 193 -7.44 1.83 0.87
CA GLU A 193 -8.84 1.66 1.30
C GLU A 193 -9.33 0.30 0.80
N GLN A 194 -9.58 -0.64 1.70
CA GLN A 194 -9.90 -2.02 1.37
C GLN A 194 -11.39 -2.30 1.52
N GLU A 195 -12.09 -2.46 0.40
CA GLU A 195 -13.47 -2.94 0.41
C GLU A 195 -13.54 -4.47 0.33
N TYR A 196 -14.59 -5.04 0.91
CA TYR A 196 -14.87 -6.48 0.93
C TYR A 196 -16.32 -6.78 1.29
N PHE A 197 -16.79 -8.00 1.01
CA PHE A 197 -18.10 -8.49 1.46
C PHE A 197 -17.95 -9.53 2.58
N LEU A 198 -18.91 -9.54 3.52
CA LEU A 198 -19.03 -10.59 4.55
C LEU A 198 -20.36 -11.31 4.43
N ILE A 199 -20.33 -12.58 4.07
CA ILE A 199 -21.54 -13.41 3.96
C ILE A 199 -21.53 -14.55 4.97
N SER A 200 -22.68 -15.14 5.25
CA SER A 200 -22.75 -16.33 6.10
C SER A 200 -22.05 -17.50 5.43
N GLU A 201 -21.25 -18.23 6.19
CA GLU A 201 -20.61 -19.47 5.73
C GLU A 201 -21.65 -20.50 5.24
N LYS A 202 -22.80 -20.58 5.90
CA LYS A 202 -23.90 -21.48 5.49
C LYS A 202 -24.46 -21.16 4.10
N ASP A 203 -24.53 -19.87 3.74
CA ASP A 203 -25.02 -19.45 2.43
C ASP A 203 -23.92 -19.62 1.37
N TYR A 204 -22.67 -19.40 1.74
CA TYR A 204 -21.49 -19.63 0.89
C TYR A 204 -21.36 -21.10 0.49
N GLU A 205 -21.49 -22.04 1.44
CA GLU A 205 -21.40 -23.49 1.19
C GLU A 205 -22.49 -24.02 0.25
N GLN A 206 -23.64 -23.33 0.18
CA GLN A 206 -24.71 -23.67 -0.75
C GLN A 206 -24.43 -23.21 -2.20
N ARG A 207 -23.34 -22.45 -2.41
CA ARG A 207 -23.01 -21.78 -3.66
C ARG A 207 -21.63 -22.18 -4.15
N MET A 208 -21.58 -23.32 -4.84
CA MET A 208 -20.35 -23.83 -5.46
C MET A 208 -19.69 -22.83 -6.42
N ASP A 209 -20.48 -21.98 -7.09
CA ASP A 209 -19.97 -20.91 -7.94
C ASP A 209 -19.23 -19.84 -7.14
N LEU A 210 -19.75 -19.42 -5.98
CA LEU A 210 -19.03 -18.53 -5.07
C LEU A 210 -17.75 -19.18 -4.54
N MET A 211 -17.80 -20.46 -4.19
CA MET A 211 -16.64 -21.17 -3.65
C MET A 211 -15.48 -21.31 -4.63
N ILE A 212 -15.78 -21.57 -5.90
CA ILE A 212 -14.76 -21.83 -6.91
C ILE A 212 -14.34 -20.53 -7.62
N CYS A 213 -15.29 -19.65 -7.92
CA CYS A 213 -15.06 -18.46 -8.74
C CYS A 213 -14.93 -17.17 -7.91
N GLY A 214 -15.22 -17.20 -6.61
CA GLY A 214 -15.24 -16.00 -5.76
C GLY A 214 -16.42 -15.06 -6.04
N ARG A 215 -17.32 -15.42 -6.96
CA ARG A 215 -18.47 -14.64 -7.39
C ARG A 215 -19.62 -15.53 -7.82
N THR A 216 -20.84 -14.99 -7.81
CA THR A 216 -21.99 -15.66 -8.39
C THR A 216 -21.90 -15.65 -9.92
N LEU A 217 -22.14 -16.80 -10.55
CA LEU A 217 -22.22 -16.94 -12.01
C LEU A 217 -23.64 -16.75 -12.54
N PHE A 218 -24.63 -16.96 -11.68
CA PHE A 218 -26.04 -16.75 -11.95
C PHE A 218 -26.77 -16.35 -10.66
N GLY A 219 -27.92 -15.69 -10.82
CA GLY A 219 -28.74 -15.23 -9.71
C GLY A 219 -29.79 -14.24 -10.20
N TYR A 220 -30.89 -14.12 -9.47
CA TYR A 220 -31.89 -13.09 -9.73
C TYR A 220 -31.45 -11.76 -9.08
N SER A 221 -31.88 -10.64 -9.65
CA SER A 221 -31.61 -9.30 -9.09
C SER A 221 -32.20 -9.19 -7.67
N PRO A 222 -31.50 -8.56 -6.71
CA PRO A 222 -32.04 -8.41 -5.36
C PRO A 222 -33.30 -7.54 -5.36
N CYS A 223 -34.23 -7.82 -4.45
CA CYS A 223 -35.45 -7.00 -4.30
C CYS A 223 -35.16 -5.54 -3.89
N LYS A 224 -34.01 -5.32 -3.24
CA LYS A 224 -33.44 -4.01 -2.89
C LYS A 224 -31.93 -4.08 -3.08
N GLY A 225 -31.36 -3.21 -3.91
CA GLY A 225 -29.93 -3.09 -4.14
C GLY A 225 -29.36 -1.93 -3.32
N GLN A 226 -28.94 -0.87 -4.02
CA GLN A 226 -28.44 0.37 -3.41
C GLN A 226 -29.52 1.15 -2.64
N GLU A 227 -30.79 0.89 -2.94
CA GLU A 227 -31.93 1.58 -2.31
C GLU A 227 -32.17 1.13 -0.86
N LEU A 228 -31.26 0.32 -0.29
CA LEU A 228 -31.32 -0.08 1.10
C LEU A 228 -30.79 1.06 1.98
N GLU A 229 -31.67 2.05 2.21
CA GLU A 229 -31.41 3.30 2.96
C GLU A 229 -30.75 3.09 4.34
N GLU A 230 -30.89 1.91 4.93
CA GLU A 230 -30.38 1.58 6.26
C GLU A 230 -28.94 1.06 6.28
N HIS A 231 -28.28 0.87 5.14
CA HIS A 231 -26.98 0.18 5.11
C HIS A 231 -25.76 1.10 5.09
N TYR A 232 -25.70 2.05 4.16
CA TYR A 232 -24.54 2.94 4.01
C TYR A 232 -24.38 3.82 5.25
N PHE A 233 -23.23 3.69 5.93
CA PHE A 233 -23.01 4.24 7.28
C PHE A 233 -24.07 3.88 8.34
N GLY A 234 -24.87 2.84 8.08
CA GLY A 234 -25.87 2.31 8.99
C GLY A 234 -25.27 1.50 10.14
N ALA A 235 -26.14 1.02 11.03
CA ALA A 235 -25.70 0.21 12.17
C ALA A 235 -25.01 -1.10 11.71
N ILE A 236 -23.78 -1.30 12.17
CA ILE A 236 -23.04 -2.55 11.91
C ILE A 236 -23.63 -3.68 12.74
N ARG A 237 -23.97 -4.80 12.10
CA ARG A 237 -24.52 -5.98 12.78
C ARG A 237 -23.56 -6.46 13.89
N PRO A 238 -24.06 -6.90 15.07
CA PRO A 238 -23.18 -7.31 16.18
C PRO A 238 -22.11 -8.34 15.80
N THR A 239 -22.46 -9.33 14.97
CA THR A 239 -21.52 -10.34 14.47
C THR A 239 -20.38 -9.72 13.65
N VAL A 240 -20.70 -8.82 12.71
CA VAL A 240 -19.72 -8.11 11.89
C VAL A 240 -18.87 -7.20 12.75
N ASN A 241 -19.47 -6.50 13.71
CA ASN A 241 -18.74 -5.63 14.62
C ASN A 241 -17.72 -6.41 15.49
N ASN A 242 -18.07 -7.63 15.93
CA ASN A 242 -17.14 -8.47 16.69
C ASN A 242 -15.99 -8.98 15.80
N PHE A 243 -16.27 -9.41 14.56
CA PHE A 243 -15.24 -9.69 13.56
C PHE A 243 -14.30 -8.49 13.35
N MET A 244 -14.86 -7.31 13.11
CA MET A 244 -14.08 -6.09 12.89
C MET A 244 -13.27 -5.68 14.12
N LYS A 245 -13.67 -6.04 15.34
CA LYS A 245 -12.89 -5.76 16.56
C LYS A 245 -11.70 -6.71 16.68
N GLU A 246 -11.90 -8.00 16.43
CA GLU A 246 -10.80 -8.96 16.41
C GLU A 246 -9.79 -8.64 15.30
N LEU A 247 -10.29 -8.24 14.12
CA LEU A 247 -9.45 -7.77 13.04
C LEU A 247 -8.60 -6.56 13.46
N ASP A 248 -9.19 -5.54 14.08
CA ASP A 248 -8.43 -4.38 14.59
C ASP A 248 -7.35 -4.81 15.59
N ASP A 249 -7.69 -5.67 16.57
CA ASP A 249 -6.75 -6.13 17.59
C ASP A 249 -5.55 -6.88 16.97
N GLU A 250 -5.79 -7.74 15.97
CA GLU A 250 -4.73 -8.46 15.25
C GLU A 250 -3.88 -7.53 14.37
N LEU A 251 -4.51 -6.59 13.67
CA LEU A 251 -3.81 -5.62 12.84
C LEU A 251 -2.94 -4.66 13.67
N TRP A 252 -3.46 -4.20 14.82
CA TRP A 252 -2.68 -3.37 15.73
C TRP A 252 -1.50 -4.15 16.31
N LYS A 253 -1.63 -5.44 16.66
CA LYS A 253 -0.47 -6.28 17.07
C LYS A 253 0.62 -6.31 16.00
N LEU A 254 0.23 -6.39 14.73
CA LEU A 254 1.11 -6.36 13.56
C LEU A 254 1.57 -4.94 13.17
N GLY A 255 1.23 -3.92 13.95
CA GLY A 255 1.66 -2.54 13.73
C GLY A 255 0.97 -1.84 12.55
N VAL A 256 -0.12 -2.42 12.02
CA VAL A 256 -0.96 -1.80 10.99
C VAL A 256 -1.87 -0.78 11.67
N SER A 257 -1.82 0.48 11.23
CA SER A 257 -2.64 1.57 11.78
C SER A 257 -4.08 1.57 11.25
N ALA A 258 -4.82 0.47 11.42
CA ALA A 258 -6.24 0.39 11.08
C ALA A 258 -7.02 1.50 11.82
N ARG A 259 -7.69 2.38 11.06
CA ARG A 259 -8.27 3.62 11.61
C ARG A 259 -9.77 3.75 11.33
N THR A 260 -10.16 3.57 10.09
CA THR A 260 -11.54 3.80 9.64
C THR A 260 -12.15 2.48 9.18
N LYS A 261 -13.41 2.25 9.55
CA LYS A 261 -14.22 1.13 9.07
C LYS A 261 -15.70 1.49 9.08
N HIS A 262 -16.43 1.03 8.08
CA HIS A 262 -17.88 1.24 7.96
C HIS A 262 -18.53 0.21 7.04
N ASN A 263 -19.86 0.21 7.03
CA ASN A 263 -20.62 -0.40 5.94
C ASN A 263 -20.44 0.44 4.67
N GLU A 264 -20.37 -0.28 3.55
CA GLU A 264 -20.37 0.31 2.22
C GLU A 264 -21.78 0.33 1.61
N VAL A 265 -21.87 0.81 0.36
CA VAL A 265 -23.16 1.04 -0.31
C VAL A 265 -23.95 -0.25 -0.52
N ALA A 266 -23.31 -1.35 -0.91
CA ALA A 266 -24.03 -2.61 -1.17
C ALA A 266 -24.26 -3.44 0.11
N PRO A 267 -25.38 -4.19 0.21
CA PRO A 267 -25.65 -5.05 1.35
C PRO A 267 -24.50 -6.01 1.67
N ALA A 268 -24.08 -6.01 2.94
CA ALA A 268 -22.97 -6.82 3.46
C ALA A 268 -21.59 -6.46 2.89
N GLN A 269 -21.47 -5.29 2.25
CA GLN A 269 -20.20 -4.70 1.87
C GLN A 269 -19.67 -3.83 3.01
N HIS A 270 -18.36 -3.84 3.19
CA HIS A 270 -17.67 -3.10 4.22
C HIS A 270 -16.34 -2.54 3.70
N GLU A 271 -15.84 -1.52 4.37
CA GLU A 271 -14.51 -0.95 4.10
C GLU A 271 -13.66 -0.93 5.37
N LEU A 272 -12.35 -1.11 5.20
CA LEU A 272 -11.33 -0.78 6.20
C LEU A 272 -10.21 0.06 5.55
N ALA A 273 -9.85 1.17 6.19
CA ALA A 273 -8.75 2.02 5.75
C ALA A 273 -7.76 2.27 6.91
N PRO A 274 -6.46 1.98 6.70
CA PRO A 274 -5.40 2.34 7.65
C PRO A 274 -4.92 3.78 7.44
N ILE A 275 -4.18 4.31 8.43
CA ILE A 275 -3.33 5.48 8.20
C ILE A 275 -2.25 5.09 7.19
N PHE A 276 -1.94 6.00 6.26
CA PHE A 276 -0.93 5.75 5.25
C PHE A 276 0.44 5.40 5.87
N ALA A 277 1.19 4.59 5.14
CA ALA A 277 2.57 4.22 5.43
C ALA A 277 3.47 4.59 4.26
N GLU A 278 4.78 4.42 4.42
CA GLU A 278 5.70 4.33 3.28
C GLU A 278 5.22 3.20 2.35
N THR A 279 5.22 3.41 1.03
CA THR A 279 4.57 2.53 0.04
C THR A 279 4.97 1.06 0.16
N ASN A 280 6.26 0.73 0.31
CA ASN A 280 6.68 -0.68 0.42
C ASN A 280 6.04 -1.35 1.64
N ARG A 281 6.10 -0.67 2.80
CA ARG A 281 5.46 -1.15 4.02
C ARG A 281 3.93 -1.17 3.91
N GLY A 282 3.33 -0.16 3.28
CA GLY A 282 1.88 -0.07 3.11
C GLY A 282 1.31 -1.20 2.25
N VAL A 283 2.05 -1.68 1.25
CA VAL A 283 1.68 -2.88 0.50
C VAL A 283 1.74 -4.12 1.38
N ASP A 284 2.82 -4.30 2.15
CA ASP A 284 2.94 -5.44 3.07
C ASP A 284 1.79 -5.47 4.10
N GLU A 285 1.50 -4.32 4.71
CA GLU A 285 0.42 -4.12 5.67
C GLU A 285 -0.96 -4.42 5.06
N ASN A 286 -1.21 -4.00 3.81
CA ASN A 286 -2.46 -4.32 3.11
C ASN A 286 -2.61 -5.83 2.83
N LEU A 287 -1.54 -6.52 2.43
CA LEU A 287 -1.62 -7.96 2.19
C LEU A 287 -1.88 -8.76 3.46
N LEU A 288 -1.23 -8.38 4.58
CA LEU A 288 -1.53 -8.94 5.90
C LEU A 288 -2.97 -8.65 6.32
N THR A 289 -3.47 -7.44 6.03
CA THR A 289 -4.87 -7.07 6.25
C THR A 289 -5.82 -7.98 5.49
N MET A 290 -5.58 -8.16 4.18
CA MET A 290 -6.40 -9.02 3.35
C MET A 290 -6.38 -10.49 3.82
N GLU A 291 -5.23 -10.97 4.26
CA GLU A 291 -5.08 -12.32 4.80
C GLU A 291 -5.85 -12.51 6.11
N LYS A 292 -5.65 -11.62 7.09
CA LYS A 292 -6.34 -11.68 8.39
C LYS A 292 -7.86 -11.50 8.22
N MET A 293 -8.32 -10.67 7.28
CA MET A 293 -9.74 -10.58 6.95
C MET A 293 -10.35 -11.92 6.53
N ARG A 294 -9.66 -12.70 5.67
CA ARG A 294 -10.15 -14.01 5.22
C ARG A 294 -10.12 -15.03 6.35
N LEU A 295 -9.04 -15.06 7.14
CA LEU A 295 -8.85 -16.03 8.21
C LEU A 295 -9.84 -15.82 9.36
N LEU A 296 -9.92 -14.58 9.87
CA LEU A 296 -10.70 -14.25 11.07
C LEU A 296 -12.22 -14.26 10.83
N ALA A 297 -12.68 -14.13 9.58
CA ALA A 297 -14.11 -14.19 9.25
C ALA A 297 -14.74 -15.52 9.70
N SER A 298 -13.99 -16.62 9.56
CA SER A 298 -14.43 -17.96 9.94
C SER A 298 -14.76 -18.10 11.44
N HIS A 299 -14.09 -17.34 12.32
CA HIS A 299 -14.36 -17.34 13.77
C HIS A 299 -15.80 -16.89 14.11
N TYR A 300 -16.44 -16.20 13.18
CA TYR A 300 -17.78 -15.64 13.33
C TYR A 300 -18.83 -16.30 12.41
N GLY A 301 -18.50 -17.44 11.79
CA GLY A 301 -19.37 -18.11 10.82
C GLY A 301 -19.62 -17.26 9.56
N LEU A 302 -18.63 -16.46 9.19
CA LEU A 302 -18.64 -15.57 8.04
C LEU A 302 -17.55 -15.97 7.04
N VAL A 303 -17.77 -15.60 5.78
CA VAL A 303 -16.77 -15.70 4.71
C VAL A 303 -16.52 -14.30 4.16
N CYS A 304 -15.24 -13.91 4.12
CA CYS A 304 -14.81 -12.65 3.54
C CYS A 304 -14.51 -12.81 2.05
N LEU A 305 -15.28 -12.13 1.21
CA LEU A 305 -15.10 -12.10 -0.24
C LEU A 305 -14.41 -10.80 -0.64
N GLN A 306 -13.27 -10.92 -1.30
CA GLN A 306 -12.48 -9.79 -1.81
C GLN A 306 -12.48 -9.70 -3.33
N HIS A 307 -13.29 -10.52 -4.01
CA HIS A 307 -13.50 -10.42 -5.45
C HIS A 307 -14.13 -9.06 -5.79
N GLU A 308 -13.74 -8.43 -6.89
CA GLU A 308 -14.15 -7.06 -7.25
C GLU A 308 -15.65 -6.94 -7.56
N LYS A 309 -16.26 -8.04 -7.98
CA LYS A 309 -17.69 -8.13 -8.26
C LYS A 309 -18.28 -9.47 -7.80
N PRO A 310 -18.47 -9.72 -6.49
CA PRO A 310 -18.93 -11.02 -6.01
C PRO A 310 -20.39 -11.30 -6.39
N PHE A 311 -21.22 -10.25 -6.47
CA PHE A 311 -22.63 -10.33 -6.81
C PHE A 311 -22.95 -9.40 -7.97
N GLU A 312 -23.77 -9.88 -8.91
CA GLU A 312 -24.28 -9.06 -10.00
C GLU A 312 -25.38 -8.10 -9.49
N PHE A 313 -25.60 -6.99 -10.21
CA PHE A 313 -26.63 -5.97 -9.93
C PHE A 313 -26.45 -5.07 -8.69
N ILE A 314 -25.41 -5.28 -7.87
CA ILE A 314 -25.06 -4.39 -6.74
C ILE A 314 -23.64 -3.82 -6.91
N ASN A 315 -23.18 -2.91 -6.03
CA ASN A 315 -21.83 -2.34 -6.10
C ASN A 315 -20.75 -3.43 -6.11
N GLY A 316 -19.62 -3.13 -6.75
CA GLY A 316 -18.42 -3.95 -6.63
C GLY A 316 -17.52 -3.45 -5.52
N SER A 317 -16.47 -4.22 -5.22
CA SER A 317 -15.46 -3.89 -4.22
C SER A 317 -14.19 -3.33 -4.87
N GLY A 318 -13.81 -2.11 -4.50
CA GLY A 318 -12.57 -1.45 -4.91
C GLY A 318 -11.42 -1.62 -3.93
N LYS A 319 -10.22 -1.19 -4.36
CA LYS A 319 -9.12 -0.87 -3.45
C LYS A 319 -8.52 0.48 -3.83
N HIS A 320 -8.94 1.56 -3.19
CA HIS A 320 -8.38 2.87 -3.54
C HIS A 320 -6.95 3.00 -3.04
N ASN A 321 -6.08 3.47 -3.93
CA ASN A 321 -4.67 3.66 -3.68
C ASN A 321 -4.39 5.15 -3.50
N ASN A 322 -4.38 5.60 -2.24
CA ASN A 322 -4.00 6.97 -1.90
C ASN A 322 -2.48 7.11 -1.93
N TRP A 323 -1.96 7.71 -2.99
CA TRP A 323 -0.54 7.87 -3.27
C TRP A 323 -0.08 9.31 -3.09
N SER A 324 1.08 9.49 -2.44
CA SER A 324 1.79 10.76 -2.38
C SER A 324 3.30 10.55 -2.37
N ILE A 325 4.06 11.64 -2.47
CA ILE A 325 5.52 11.66 -2.46
C ILE A 325 6.01 12.65 -1.40
N ALA A 326 6.99 12.23 -0.60
CA ALA A 326 7.48 12.98 0.54
C ALA A 326 9.01 12.90 0.67
N VAL A 327 9.61 13.96 1.22
CA VAL A 327 11.03 14.03 1.60
C VAL A 327 11.12 14.36 3.09
N GLY A 328 11.76 13.50 3.88
CA GLY A 328 11.88 13.75 5.34
C GLY A 328 10.55 13.85 6.10
N GLY A 329 9.47 13.28 5.56
CA GLY A 329 8.11 13.43 6.09
C GLY A 329 7.38 14.71 5.66
N LYS A 330 8.02 15.60 4.87
CA LYS A 330 7.35 16.73 4.22
C LYS A 330 6.73 16.27 2.90
N ASN A 331 5.43 16.51 2.74
CA ASN A 331 4.68 16.14 1.56
C ASN A 331 4.98 17.13 0.41
N LEU A 332 5.36 16.61 -0.75
CA LEU A 332 5.68 17.40 -1.95
C LEU A 332 4.45 17.70 -2.82
N LEU A 333 3.32 17.03 -2.56
CA LEU A 333 2.02 17.28 -3.16
C LEU A 333 1.08 18.07 -2.24
N ASP A 334 1.62 18.70 -1.20
CA ASP A 334 0.87 19.66 -0.39
C ASP A 334 0.92 21.04 -1.06
N PRO A 335 -0.24 21.58 -1.49
CA PRO A 335 -0.29 22.87 -2.17
C PRO A 335 0.07 24.04 -1.24
N GLY A 336 -0.09 23.89 0.08
CA GLY A 336 0.08 24.98 1.03
C GLY A 336 -1.06 26.01 0.98
N GLU A 337 -0.83 27.19 1.56
CA GLU A 337 -1.86 28.25 1.65
C GLU A 337 -2.06 29.00 0.33
N ASN A 338 -0.97 29.21 -0.44
CA ASN A 338 -0.96 29.89 -1.74
C ASN A 338 -0.39 28.94 -2.81
N PRO A 339 -1.23 28.09 -3.44
CA PRO A 339 -0.74 27.05 -4.35
C PRO A 339 -0.06 27.60 -5.61
N MET A 340 -0.53 28.75 -6.11
CA MET A 340 0.03 29.43 -7.30
C MET A 340 1.47 29.94 -7.07
N GLU A 341 1.81 30.33 -5.83
CA GLU A 341 3.16 30.82 -5.49
C GLU A 341 4.12 29.67 -5.15
N ASN A 342 3.60 28.45 -4.97
CA ASN A 342 4.37 27.29 -4.57
C ASN A 342 4.93 26.56 -5.80
N LEU A 343 5.94 27.16 -6.43
CA LEU A 343 6.58 26.62 -7.65
C LEU A 343 7.01 25.16 -7.49
N ARG A 344 7.54 24.78 -6.31
CA ARG A 344 7.90 23.38 -6.04
C ARG A 344 6.70 22.46 -6.15
N PHE A 345 5.58 22.78 -5.52
CA PHE A 345 4.35 22.00 -5.66
C PHE A 345 3.88 21.94 -7.12
N LEU A 346 3.88 23.06 -7.83
CA LEU A 346 3.46 23.12 -9.23
C LEU A 346 4.31 22.23 -10.14
N VAL A 347 5.63 22.19 -9.95
CA VAL A 347 6.53 21.29 -10.70
C VAL A 347 6.19 19.82 -10.43
N PHE A 348 5.97 19.44 -9.16
CA PHE A 348 5.60 18.06 -8.85
C PHE A 348 4.20 17.72 -9.35
N LEU A 349 3.24 18.64 -9.27
CA LEU A 349 1.88 18.48 -9.77
C LEU A 349 1.88 18.27 -11.29
N THR A 350 2.57 19.12 -12.04
CA THR A 350 2.68 19.03 -13.51
C THR A 350 3.39 17.75 -13.95
N CYS A 351 4.45 17.33 -13.24
CA CYS A 351 5.08 16.03 -13.49
C CYS A 351 4.12 14.86 -13.26
N VAL A 352 3.23 14.92 -12.25
CA VAL A 352 2.19 13.90 -12.06
C VAL A 352 1.18 13.92 -13.20
N ILE A 353 0.77 15.10 -13.66
CA ILE A 353 -0.16 15.25 -14.80
C ILE A 353 0.44 14.64 -16.07
N GLU A 354 1.68 15.01 -16.41
CA GLU A 354 2.41 14.42 -17.54
C GLU A 354 2.54 12.90 -17.40
N ALA A 355 2.92 12.41 -16.21
CA ALA A 355 3.09 10.99 -15.96
C ALA A 355 1.79 10.20 -16.19
N VAL A 356 0.64 10.74 -15.79
CA VAL A 356 -0.66 10.08 -15.99
C VAL A 356 -1.11 10.17 -17.44
N ASP A 357 -0.92 11.31 -18.11
CA ASP A 357 -1.31 11.51 -19.51
C ASP A 357 -0.51 10.61 -20.47
N GLU A 358 0.82 10.63 -20.35
CA GLU A 358 1.73 9.86 -21.22
C GLU A 358 1.66 8.35 -20.98
N TYR A 359 1.41 7.92 -19.74
CA TYR A 359 1.45 6.51 -19.33
C TYR A 359 0.09 5.94 -18.91
N GLN A 360 -1.01 6.54 -19.35
CA GLN A 360 -2.38 6.08 -19.05
C GLN A 360 -2.62 4.60 -19.35
N GLU A 361 -2.07 4.07 -20.44
CA GLU A 361 -2.24 2.66 -20.83
C GLU A 361 -1.60 1.72 -19.81
N LEU A 362 -0.40 2.06 -19.32
CA LEU A 362 0.30 1.28 -18.29
C LEU A 362 -0.45 1.35 -16.95
N LEU A 363 -0.98 2.52 -16.59
CA LEU A 363 -1.80 2.68 -15.38
C LEU A 363 -3.05 1.81 -15.45
N ARG A 364 -3.77 1.84 -16.58
CA ARG A 364 -4.91 0.95 -16.82
C ARG A 364 -4.51 -0.52 -16.72
N MET A 365 -3.40 -0.92 -17.35
CA MET A 365 -2.91 -2.30 -17.30
C MET A 365 -2.61 -2.75 -15.86
N SER A 366 -2.07 -1.87 -15.01
CA SER A 366 -1.76 -2.18 -13.61
C SER A 366 -3.00 -2.54 -12.76
N ALA A 367 -4.17 -2.05 -13.16
CA ALA A 367 -5.45 -2.34 -12.50
C ALA A 367 -6.28 -3.39 -13.25
N ALA A 368 -5.84 -3.90 -14.40
CA ALA A 368 -6.62 -4.84 -15.20
C ALA A 368 -6.64 -6.25 -14.58
N SER A 369 -7.83 -6.84 -14.44
CA SER A 369 -8.02 -8.25 -14.10
C SER A 369 -9.40 -8.71 -14.56
N ALA A 370 -9.56 -10.02 -14.78
CA ALA A 370 -10.86 -10.57 -15.16
C ALA A 370 -11.97 -10.23 -14.15
N GLY A 371 -11.65 -10.21 -12.85
CA GLY A 371 -12.59 -9.79 -11.80
C GLY A 371 -12.93 -8.30 -11.88
N ASN A 372 -11.90 -7.45 -12.05
CA ASN A 372 -12.06 -5.99 -12.06
C ASN A 372 -12.77 -5.48 -13.32
N ASP A 373 -12.69 -6.21 -14.45
CA ASP A 373 -13.46 -5.90 -15.67
C ASP A 373 -14.98 -5.98 -15.45
N HIS A 374 -15.44 -6.74 -14.46
CA HIS A 374 -16.85 -6.76 -14.04
C HIS A 374 -17.23 -5.61 -13.10
N ARG A 375 -16.25 -4.88 -12.57
CA ARG A 375 -16.43 -3.74 -11.67
C ARG A 375 -16.35 -2.41 -12.39
N LEU A 376 -15.28 -2.19 -13.18
CA LEU A 376 -14.99 -0.90 -13.82
C LEU A 376 -16.11 -0.46 -14.78
N GLY A 377 -16.44 0.84 -14.75
CA GLY A 377 -17.51 1.42 -15.58
C GLY A 377 -18.93 1.05 -15.16
N ALA A 378 -19.11 0.44 -13.98
CA ALA A 378 -20.41 0.16 -13.38
C ALA A 378 -20.70 1.10 -12.20
N ASN A 379 -21.61 0.70 -11.31
CA ASN A 379 -22.04 1.44 -10.11
C ASN A 379 -20.87 1.98 -9.28
N GLU A 380 -20.67 3.31 -9.31
CA GLU A 380 -19.65 4.09 -8.55
C GLU A 380 -18.18 3.75 -8.86
N ALA A 381 -17.93 2.71 -9.65
CA ALA A 381 -16.60 2.37 -10.11
C ALA A 381 -16.17 3.34 -11.23
N PRO A 382 -14.89 3.77 -11.25
CA PRO A 382 -14.40 4.61 -12.32
C PRO A 382 -14.51 3.90 -13.68
N PRO A 383 -14.68 4.65 -14.79
CA PRO A 383 -14.63 4.08 -16.12
C PRO A 383 -13.24 3.49 -16.40
N ALA A 384 -13.15 2.63 -17.41
CA ALA A 384 -11.86 2.07 -17.82
C ALA A 384 -10.94 3.09 -18.55
N ILE A 385 -11.44 4.30 -18.79
CA ILE A 385 -10.68 5.42 -19.36
C ILE A 385 -10.00 6.15 -18.21
N VAL A 386 -8.67 6.28 -18.25
CA VAL A 386 -7.93 7.03 -17.23
C VAL A 386 -8.16 8.52 -17.46
N SER A 387 -8.60 9.22 -16.41
CA SER A 387 -8.75 10.67 -16.40
C SER A 387 -8.33 11.21 -15.04
N MET A 388 -7.81 12.42 -15.03
CA MET A 388 -7.45 13.13 -13.81
C MET A 388 -8.53 14.11 -13.38
N PHE A 389 -8.69 14.27 -12.07
CA PHE A 389 -9.50 15.32 -11.48
C PHE A 389 -8.65 16.12 -10.49
N LEU A 390 -8.42 17.40 -10.77
CA LEU A 390 -7.66 18.29 -9.89
C LEU A 390 -8.54 19.06 -8.89
N GLY A 391 -9.84 19.15 -9.17
CA GLY A 391 -10.74 20.09 -8.51
C GLY A 391 -10.70 21.48 -9.15
N ASP A 392 -11.72 22.30 -8.87
CA ASP A 392 -11.94 23.60 -9.51
C ASP A 392 -10.78 24.59 -9.30
N GLU A 393 -10.25 24.70 -8.08
CA GLU A 393 -9.16 25.63 -7.74
C GLU A 393 -7.84 25.28 -8.45
N LEU A 394 -7.38 24.04 -8.31
CA LEU A 394 -6.14 23.62 -8.98
C LEU A 394 -6.31 23.54 -10.50
N GLY A 395 -7.51 23.18 -10.98
CA GLY A 395 -7.84 23.23 -12.40
C GLY A 395 -7.68 24.65 -12.95
N ALA A 396 -8.27 25.64 -12.30
CA ALA A 396 -8.16 27.04 -12.70
C ALA A 396 -6.72 27.57 -12.61
N ILE A 397 -5.93 27.11 -11.64
CA ILE A 397 -4.49 27.44 -11.57
C ILE A 397 -3.73 26.87 -12.77
N VAL A 398 -3.99 25.61 -13.14
CA VAL A 398 -3.35 25.01 -14.33
C VAL A 398 -3.80 25.71 -15.61
N ASP A 399 -5.08 26.03 -15.74
CA ASP A 399 -5.59 26.77 -16.91
C ASP A 399 -4.95 28.17 -17.00
N ALA A 400 -4.79 28.87 -15.87
CA ALA A 400 -4.11 30.16 -15.81
C ALA A 400 -2.63 30.09 -16.23
N LEU A 401 -1.92 29.03 -15.83
CA LEU A 401 -0.54 28.77 -16.26
C LEU A 401 -0.44 28.48 -17.76
N VAL A 402 -1.42 27.75 -18.32
CA VAL A 402 -1.46 27.43 -19.76
C VAL A 402 -1.79 28.66 -20.60
N ASP A 403 -2.72 29.50 -20.13
CA ASP A 403 -3.20 30.69 -20.83
C ASP A 403 -2.34 31.95 -20.58
N ASP A 404 -1.31 31.86 -19.73
CA ASP A 404 -0.42 32.97 -19.34
C ASP A 404 -1.19 34.17 -18.76
N HIS A 405 -2.10 33.91 -17.81
CA HIS A 405 -2.85 34.94 -17.10
C HIS A 405 -2.79 34.80 -15.57
N ASP A 406 -3.07 35.90 -14.86
CA ASP A 406 -3.09 35.89 -13.39
C ASP A 406 -4.29 35.09 -12.84
N TYR A 407 -4.02 34.08 -12.01
CA TYR A 407 -5.07 33.38 -11.27
C TYR A 407 -5.65 34.28 -10.17
N THR A 408 -6.96 34.50 -10.19
CA THR A 408 -7.69 35.17 -9.11
C THR A 408 -8.38 34.13 -8.25
N SER A 409 -8.04 34.06 -6.96
CA SER A 409 -8.65 33.08 -6.05
C SER A 409 -10.15 33.30 -5.89
N ALA A 410 -10.91 32.20 -5.88
CA ALA A 410 -12.33 32.24 -5.55
C ALA A 410 -12.52 32.67 -4.09
N GLU A 411 -13.52 33.54 -3.82
CA GLU A 411 -13.82 33.96 -2.45
C GLU A 411 -14.18 32.75 -1.57
N ARG A 412 -13.55 32.64 -0.40
CA ARG A 412 -13.87 31.61 0.60
C ARG A 412 -15.30 31.82 1.12
N VAL A 413 -16.23 30.98 0.67
CA VAL A 413 -17.64 31.06 1.07
C VAL A 413 -17.81 30.42 2.45
N SER A 414 -18.21 31.21 3.45
CA SER A 414 -18.65 30.67 4.75
C SER A 414 -20.01 29.99 4.58
N MET A 415 -20.10 28.74 5.02
CA MET A 415 -21.36 28.01 5.04
C MET A 415 -22.04 28.23 6.39
N ASP A 416 -23.08 29.05 6.39
CA ASP A 416 -23.96 29.23 7.54
C ASP A 416 -25.05 28.14 7.49
N LEU A 417 -25.05 27.24 8.48
CA LEU A 417 -26.03 26.17 8.59
C LEU A 417 -27.38 26.65 9.16
N GLY A 418 -27.51 27.93 9.51
CA GLY A 418 -28.73 28.54 10.02
C GLY A 418 -29.08 28.11 11.46
N VAL A 419 -28.10 27.57 12.20
CA VAL A 419 -28.26 27.09 13.57
C VAL A 419 -27.08 27.60 14.43
N ASP A 420 -27.37 28.50 15.38
CA ASP A 420 -26.36 29.19 16.21
C ASP A 420 -25.42 28.28 17.02
N VAL A 421 -25.84 27.04 17.28
CA VAL A 421 -25.06 26.04 18.04
C VAL A 421 -24.01 25.34 17.17
N LEU A 422 -24.22 25.32 15.84
CA LEU A 422 -23.31 24.67 14.92
C LEU A 422 -22.21 25.65 14.51
N PRO A 423 -20.95 25.19 14.41
CA PRO A 423 -19.87 26.03 13.95
C PRO A 423 -20.10 26.38 12.48
N ASN A 424 -19.98 27.67 12.14
CA ASN A 424 -19.78 28.07 10.75
C ASN A 424 -18.45 27.50 10.28
N PHE A 425 -18.44 26.85 9.13
CA PHE A 425 -17.23 26.36 8.50
C PHE A 425 -17.09 26.95 7.10
N ILE A 426 -15.84 27.09 6.68
CA ILE A 426 -15.49 27.53 5.33
C ILE A 426 -15.75 26.35 4.40
N LYS A 427 -16.50 26.58 3.32
CA LYS A 427 -16.70 25.58 2.28
C LYS A 427 -15.34 25.26 1.64
N ASP A 428 -15.03 23.98 1.50
CA ASP A 428 -13.85 23.56 0.74
C ASP A 428 -13.92 24.13 -0.70
N ASN A 429 -12.77 24.57 -1.22
CA ASN A 429 -12.69 25.26 -2.50
C ASN A 429 -13.07 24.35 -3.70
N THR A 430 -13.12 23.03 -3.51
CA THR A 430 -13.44 22.06 -4.56
C THR A 430 -14.39 20.99 -4.03
N ASP A 431 -15.38 20.61 -4.84
CA ASP A 431 -16.19 19.42 -4.59
C ASP A 431 -15.42 18.16 -5.01
N ARG A 432 -15.73 17.01 -4.42
CA ARG A 432 -15.04 15.75 -4.70
C ARG A 432 -15.73 15.01 -5.83
N ASN A 433 -15.06 14.84 -6.97
CA ASN A 433 -15.53 13.93 -8.01
C ASN A 433 -15.24 12.47 -7.59
N ARG A 434 -16.28 11.68 -7.29
CA ARG A 434 -16.17 10.26 -6.91
C ARG A 434 -15.92 9.30 -8.08
N THR A 435 -16.19 9.70 -9.32
CA THR A 435 -16.11 8.80 -10.49
C THR A 435 -14.80 8.90 -11.26
N SER A 436 -13.95 9.90 -10.96
CA SER A 436 -12.64 10.00 -11.59
C SER A 436 -11.73 8.82 -11.19
N PRO A 437 -11.05 8.16 -12.14
CA PRO A 437 -10.06 7.12 -11.87
C PRO A 437 -8.87 7.61 -11.05
N PHE A 438 -8.40 8.85 -11.28
CA PHE A 438 -7.27 9.45 -10.58
C PHE A 438 -7.69 10.85 -10.09
N ALA A 439 -7.76 11.06 -8.78
CA ALA A 439 -8.30 12.30 -8.21
C ALA A 439 -7.35 12.92 -7.19
N PHE A 440 -7.09 14.22 -7.32
CA PHE A 440 -6.41 14.98 -6.30
C PHE A 440 -7.36 15.19 -5.11
N THR A 441 -6.93 14.80 -3.91
CA THR A 441 -7.75 14.84 -2.69
C THR A 441 -7.11 15.72 -1.60
N GLY A 442 -6.60 16.88 -2.02
CA GLY A 442 -6.09 17.94 -1.15
C GLY A 442 -4.57 17.95 -0.99
N ASN A 443 -3.95 16.79 -0.79
CA ASN A 443 -2.49 16.69 -0.63
C ASN A 443 -1.90 15.37 -1.15
N LYS A 444 -2.67 14.64 -1.95
CA LYS A 444 -2.34 13.31 -2.47
C LYS A 444 -3.26 13.00 -3.64
N PHE A 445 -2.89 11.99 -4.43
CA PHE A 445 -3.77 11.45 -5.46
C PHE A 445 -4.38 10.13 -5.02
N GLU A 446 -5.66 9.97 -5.30
CA GLU A 446 -6.42 8.75 -5.05
C GLU A 446 -6.62 8.03 -6.39
N PHE A 447 -5.98 6.88 -6.56
CA PHE A 447 -6.17 6.02 -7.71
C PHE A 447 -7.21 4.95 -7.41
N ARG A 448 -8.38 5.04 -8.04
CA ARG A 448 -9.59 4.26 -7.71
C ARG A 448 -9.81 3.02 -8.58
N MET A 449 -8.99 2.85 -9.63
CA MET A 449 -9.12 1.70 -10.53
C MET A 449 -8.72 0.35 -9.90
N PRO A 450 -7.75 0.24 -8.97
CA PRO A 450 -7.34 -1.06 -8.46
C PRO A 450 -8.51 -1.85 -7.84
N GLY A 451 -8.52 -3.14 -8.10
CA GLY A 451 -9.51 -4.09 -7.60
C GLY A 451 -9.25 -4.49 -6.14
N SER A 452 -10.32 -4.84 -5.42
CA SER A 452 -10.26 -5.30 -4.02
C SER A 452 -9.35 -6.52 -3.81
N ALA A 453 -9.13 -7.38 -4.80
CA ALA A 453 -8.22 -8.53 -4.68
C ALA A 453 -6.77 -8.24 -5.11
N GLN A 454 -6.51 -7.12 -5.79
CA GLN A 454 -5.21 -6.85 -6.40
C GLN A 454 -4.10 -6.49 -5.41
N ASN A 455 -2.87 -6.87 -5.72
CA ASN A 455 -1.69 -6.37 -5.02
C ASN A 455 -1.33 -4.97 -5.54
N LEU A 456 -1.24 -3.97 -4.66
CA LEU A 456 -0.99 -2.59 -5.05
C LEU A 456 0.45 -2.32 -5.52
N SER A 457 1.36 -3.31 -5.45
CA SER A 457 2.72 -3.18 -5.95
C SER A 457 2.78 -2.79 -7.42
N ASP A 458 1.92 -3.37 -8.27
CA ASP A 458 1.92 -3.09 -9.71
C ASP A 458 1.49 -1.64 -9.99
N ALA A 459 0.41 -1.19 -9.36
CA ALA A 459 -0.10 0.17 -9.51
C ALA A 459 0.95 1.21 -9.05
N ASN A 460 1.56 0.98 -7.88
CA ASN A 460 2.61 1.87 -7.37
C ASN A 460 3.89 1.78 -8.18
N MET A 461 4.28 0.60 -8.69
CA MET A 461 5.44 0.47 -9.57
C MET A 461 5.26 1.33 -10.83
N VAL A 462 4.11 1.24 -11.49
CA VAL A 462 3.82 2.03 -12.71
C VAL A 462 3.79 3.52 -12.38
N LEU A 463 3.01 3.94 -11.36
CA LEU A 463 2.94 5.34 -10.94
C LEU A 463 4.32 5.89 -10.60
N ASN A 464 5.12 5.12 -9.86
CA ASN A 464 6.43 5.56 -9.43
C ASN A 464 7.39 5.72 -10.61
N THR A 465 7.42 4.74 -11.52
CA THR A 465 8.29 4.81 -12.70
C THR A 465 7.86 5.91 -13.67
N ALA A 466 6.56 6.11 -13.89
CA ALA A 466 6.03 7.19 -14.71
C ALA A 466 6.43 8.56 -14.14
N MET A 467 6.18 8.78 -12.85
CA MET A 467 6.57 10.02 -12.16
C MET A 467 8.09 10.26 -12.18
N ALA A 468 8.90 9.22 -11.95
CA ALA A 468 10.36 9.33 -12.05
C ALA A 468 10.82 9.75 -13.45
N LYS A 469 10.13 9.30 -14.49
CA LYS A 469 10.45 9.65 -15.88
C LYS A 469 10.11 11.11 -16.20
N SER A 470 8.97 11.63 -15.73
CA SER A 470 8.61 13.05 -15.85
C SER A 470 9.60 13.94 -15.07
N LEU A 471 9.90 13.59 -13.81
CA LEU A 471 10.91 14.30 -13.00
C LEU A 471 12.28 14.33 -13.67
N LYS A 472 12.70 13.22 -14.31
CA LYS A 472 13.93 13.17 -15.08
C LYS A 472 13.90 14.16 -16.25
N GLY A 473 12.78 14.20 -16.98
CA GLY A 473 12.59 15.12 -18.11
C GLY A 473 12.68 16.59 -17.69
N PHE A 474 12.07 16.94 -16.57
CA PHE A 474 12.18 18.28 -15.98
C PHE A 474 13.62 18.58 -15.54
N ALA A 475 14.23 17.69 -14.75
CA ALA A 475 15.61 17.87 -14.26
C ALA A 475 16.60 18.05 -15.41
N ASP A 476 16.54 17.22 -16.46
CA ASP A 476 17.42 17.29 -17.62
C ASP A 476 17.32 18.63 -18.38
N GLN A 477 16.16 19.32 -18.32
CA GLN A 477 15.93 20.62 -18.96
C GLN A 477 16.31 21.83 -18.10
N MET A 478 16.35 21.65 -16.78
CA MET A 478 16.55 22.73 -15.81
C MET A 478 17.95 22.74 -15.18
N GLU A 479 18.63 21.59 -15.15
CA GLU A 479 20.00 21.50 -14.65
C GLU A 479 20.93 22.51 -15.38
N GLY A 480 21.64 23.32 -14.59
CA GLY A 480 22.49 24.40 -15.07
C GLY A 480 21.83 25.79 -15.11
N LYS A 481 20.53 25.88 -14.79
CA LYS A 481 19.84 27.15 -14.52
C LYS A 481 19.81 27.40 -13.00
N GLU A 482 19.97 28.65 -12.57
CA GLU A 482 19.99 29.04 -11.16
C GLU A 482 19.18 30.34 -10.93
N GLY A 483 18.61 30.49 -9.74
CA GLY A 483 17.88 31.70 -9.32
C GLY A 483 16.72 32.05 -10.26
N GLU A 484 16.60 33.34 -10.62
CA GLU A 484 15.55 33.84 -11.51
C GLU A 484 15.54 33.15 -12.88
N ALA A 485 16.69 32.68 -13.38
CA ALA A 485 16.76 31.97 -14.65
C ALA A 485 16.18 30.56 -14.58
N PHE A 486 16.20 29.94 -13.39
CA PHE A 486 15.48 28.69 -13.14
C PHE A 486 13.99 28.97 -12.99
N GLU A 487 13.61 29.93 -12.14
CA GLU A 487 12.20 30.25 -11.87
C GLU A 487 11.43 30.66 -13.13
N ALA A 488 12.05 31.43 -14.04
CA ALA A 488 11.41 31.84 -15.28
C ALA A 488 11.32 30.73 -16.34
N ALA A 489 12.11 29.66 -16.19
CA ALA A 489 12.16 28.58 -17.18
C ALA A 489 11.45 27.30 -16.72
N ALA A 490 11.34 27.09 -15.40
CA ALA A 490 10.52 26.08 -14.75
C ALA A 490 9.05 26.45 -14.90
#